data_AF-A0A2N7RTI4-F1
#
_entry.id   AF-A0A2N7RTI4-F1
#
_cell.length_a   1.000
_cell.length_b   1.000
_cell.length_c   1.000
_cell.angle_alpha   90.00
_cell.angle_beta   90.00
_cell.angle_gamma   90.00
#
_symmetry.space_group_name_H-M   'P 1'
#
loop_
_entity.id
_entity.type
_entity.pdbx_description
1 polymer ?
#
loop_
_entity_poly.entity_id
_entity_poly.type
_entity_poly.pdbx_seq_one_letter_code
_entity_poly.pdbx_strand_id
1 'polypeptide(L)'
;MSFQKNRCTWGLYSILFLAGVLLLFFRNPDPVINPVIYAEDGIWAALGLREGWITAFISSRTDYFVFLNTLLLYISSIISIATSGGMIERLPYAIAFVSYSFYSAFALLAFATIKKVSSGFFGLFAFLLLLMLPLGDTQNEIIGRILQVGFFMPALALMLFFWRDRCGSTIVRRAIDLAIFVSAGTNPIVFVLVFAYFLHILFLNNFNFISTLKNNVLLISLLSALAVAILPRLGGHGGVPGDLVASNVIEAVTARSILFPFVFPWYGQLSNVLSLSIFAVFALVVFIAIRVSENIEAKRLTYAVIVTTSIYAFLTLLMRPGLTGLLNNYQTSFPDRYFMGINVLVSILIVLVFIQLINHVKTRILGAIFGISVVLVYIYGNSAIFEFNESKMPIRNYLSFKDQICLSEQVSSSYKIQIYPELPAWVMLIPAQYISKVDCKFRSYEGSGLPRPGDEYKKIPTAALEKNKNIPINFFKFATYKPLSRIEIMFGTNVRTNPGDAQLILKNSNGRVEKIVFSLENLQDNHYRFFDIPDGVYASGEIVSLTGQGVSVWESHNQDGKVLSCLKFKFTDGGSALTPGCPR
;
A
#
# COMPACT_ATOMS: atom_id res chain seq x y z
N MET A 1 43.16 17.20 11.44
CA MET A 1 42.55 17.25 10.08
C MET A 1 41.60 16.09 9.74
N SER A 2 41.68 14.88 10.32
CA SER A 2 40.72 13.79 9.98
C SER A 2 39.31 13.99 10.57
N PHE A 3 39.18 14.68 11.70
CA PHE A 3 37.88 14.93 12.35
C PHE A 3 36.97 15.91 11.57
N GLN A 4 37.56 16.92 10.92
CA GLN A 4 36.84 17.92 10.12
C GLN A 4 36.31 17.32 8.80
N LYS A 5 37.07 16.41 8.18
CA LYS A 5 36.67 15.68 6.97
C LYS A 5 35.49 14.74 7.22
N ASN A 6 35.45 14.11 8.41
CA ASN A 6 34.35 13.24 8.81
C ASN A 6 33.05 13.99 9.15
N ARG A 7 33.11 15.20 9.74
CA ARG A 7 31.90 16.00 10.02
C ARG A 7 31.16 16.42 8.75
N CYS A 8 31.88 16.85 7.71
CA CYS A 8 31.26 17.26 6.45
C CYS A 8 30.51 16.11 5.75
N THR A 9 30.97 14.86 5.90
CA THR A 9 30.30 13.71 5.29
C THR A 9 28.97 13.38 5.98
N TRP A 10 28.92 13.40 7.32
CA TRP A 10 27.68 13.11 8.05
C TRP A 10 26.59 14.14 7.78
N GLY A 11 26.96 15.42 7.68
CA GLY A 11 26.01 16.49 7.33
C GLY A 11 25.32 16.24 5.99
N LEU A 12 26.09 15.85 4.96
CA LEU A 12 25.52 15.52 3.64
C LEU A 12 24.57 14.32 3.70
N TYR A 13 24.95 13.25 4.40
CA TYR A 13 24.09 12.06 4.53
C TYR A 13 22.77 12.38 5.25
N SER A 14 22.80 13.19 6.31
CA SER A 14 21.59 13.64 7.01
C SER A 14 20.71 14.53 6.12
N ILE A 15 21.30 15.45 5.36
CA ILE A 15 20.54 16.31 4.42
C ILE A 15 19.88 15.46 3.33
N LEU A 16 20.62 14.52 2.73
CA LEU A 16 20.06 13.62 1.73
C LEU A 16 18.96 12.74 2.31
N PHE A 17 19.15 12.20 3.52
CA PHE A 17 18.11 11.43 4.20
C PHE A 17 16.82 12.24 4.38
N LEU A 18 16.91 13.46 4.91
CA LEU A 18 15.75 14.34 5.11
C LEU A 18 15.10 14.74 3.78
N ALA A 19 15.92 15.09 2.77
CA ALA A 19 15.43 15.40 1.43
C ALA A 19 14.69 14.21 0.81
N GLY A 20 15.17 12.98 1.04
CA GLY A 20 14.51 11.77 0.56
C GLY A 20 13.16 11.51 1.24
N VAL A 21 13.07 11.73 2.56
CA VAL A 21 11.80 11.63 3.29
C VAL A 21 10.79 12.66 2.79
N LEU A 22 11.21 13.92 2.61
CA LEU A 22 10.36 14.97 2.07
C LEU A 22 9.91 14.67 0.64
N LEU A 23 10.83 14.19 -0.21
CA LEU A 23 10.51 13.83 -1.59
C LEU A 23 9.47 12.71 -1.66
N LEU A 24 9.58 11.69 -0.80
CA LEU A 24 8.59 10.60 -0.74
C LEU A 24 7.22 11.07 -0.23
N PHE A 25 7.19 12.00 0.73
CA PHE A 25 5.95 12.64 1.16
C PHE A 25 5.28 13.42 0.01
N PHE A 26 6.03 14.25 -0.72
CA PHE A 26 5.46 14.98 -1.86
C PHE A 26 5.07 14.06 -3.02
N ARG A 27 5.76 12.93 -3.17
CA ARG A 27 5.46 11.92 -4.17
C ARG A 27 4.13 11.20 -3.89
N ASN A 28 3.93 10.76 -2.65
CA ASN A 28 2.69 10.11 -2.22
C ASN A 28 2.25 10.66 -0.85
N PRO A 29 1.48 11.76 -0.81
CA PRO A 29 1.04 12.36 0.44
C PRO A 29 -0.16 11.63 1.08
N ASP A 30 -0.83 10.73 0.35
CA ASP A 30 -2.07 10.08 0.79
C ASP A 30 -1.95 9.32 2.13
N PRO A 31 -0.89 8.55 2.44
CA PRO A 31 -0.74 7.90 3.74
C PRO A 31 -0.75 8.85 4.93
N VAL A 32 -0.44 10.14 4.72
CA VAL A 32 -0.45 11.18 5.75
C VAL A 32 -1.75 11.98 5.71
N ILE A 33 -2.26 12.34 4.53
CA ILE A 33 -3.51 13.11 4.39
C ILE A 33 -4.74 12.25 4.73
N ASN A 34 -4.72 10.99 4.33
CA ASN A 34 -5.74 9.98 4.55
C ASN A 34 -5.18 8.81 5.39
N PRO A 35 -4.88 9.04 6.67
CA PRO A 35 -4.26 8.06 7.55
C PRO A 35 -5.18 6.84 7.76
N VAL A 36 -4.79 5.73 7.17
CA VAL A 36 -5.48 4.43 7.30
C VAL A 36 -4.49 3.34 7.62
N ILE A 37 -4.92 2.31 8.33
CA ILE A 37 -4.17 1.06 8.45
C ILE A 37 -4.61 0.13 7.33
N TYR A 38 -3.63 -0.52 6.70
CA TYR A 38 -3.81 -1.32 5.50
C TYR A 38 -3.21 -2.71 5.69
N ALA A 39 -4.03 -3.72 5.39
CA ALA A 39 -3.66 -5.13 5.30
C ALA A 39 -2.80 -5.61 6.49
N GLU A 40 -1.67 -6.24 6.20
CA GLU A 40 -0.81 -6.89 7.20
C GLU A 40 -0.16 -5.91 8.19
N ASP A 41 0.02 -4.62 7.83
CA ASP A 41 0.57 -3.62 8.76
C ASP A 41 -0.25 -3.58 10.06
N GLY A 42 -1.57 -3.69 9.94
CA GLY A 42 -2.47 -3.71 11.09
C GLY A 42 -2.46 -5.04 11.85
N ILE A 43 -2.53 -6.16 11.13
CA ILE A 43 -2.57 -7.49 11.76
C ILE A 43 -1.29 -7.74 12.56
N TRP A 44 -0.12 -7.44 12.00
CA TRP A 44 1.17 -7.67 12.66
C TRP A 44 1.40 -6.71 13.82
N ALA A 45 1.00 -5.45 13.69
CA ALA A 45 1.05 -4.50 14.81
C ALA A 45 0.11 -4.94 15.95
N ALA A 46 -1.10 -5.41 15.62
CA ALA A 46 -2.04 -5.92 16.61
C ALA A 46 -1.50 -7.15 17.35
N LEU A 47 -0.87 -8.08 16.63
CA LEU A 47 -0.21 -9.24 17.22
C LEU A 47 0.89 -8.82 18.21
N GLY A 48 1.74 -7.87 17.83
CA GLY A 48 2.81 -7.35 18.69
C GLY A 48 2.31 -6.66 19.96
N LEU A 49 1.21 -5.90 19.85
CA LEU A 49 0.58 -5.22 20.99
C LEU A 49 -0.20 -6.18 21.91
N ARG A 50 -0.78 -7.25 21.35
CA ARG A 50 -1.61 -8.22 22.09
C ARG A 50 -0.78 -9.31 22.78
N GLU A 51 0.15 -9.91 22.05
CA GLU A 51 0.88 -11.12 22.48
C GLU A 51 2.37 -10.86 22.72
N GLY A 52 2.82 -9.62 22.53
CA GLY A 52 4.21 -9.22 22.65
C GLY A 52 4.98 -9.33 21.32
N TRP A 53 5.98 -8.46 21.19
CA TRP A 53 6.73 -8.32 19.94
C TRP A 53 7.57 -9.54 19.58
N ILE A 54 8.09 -10.28 20.56
CA ILE A 54 8.81 -11.55 20.31
C ILE A 54 7.90 -12.54 19.59
N THR A 55 6.65 -12.68 20.05
CA THR A 55 5.64 -13.52 19.40
C THR A 55 5.35 -13.01 17.98
N ALA A 56 5.21 -11.69 17.79
CA ALA A 56 5.02 -11.13 16.47
C ALA A 56 6.18 -11.43 15.51
N PHE A 57 7.44 -11.36 15.95
CA PHE A 57 8.61 -11.71 15.12
C PHE A 57 8.54 -13.16 14.62
N ILE A 58 8.00 -14.07 15.42
CA ILE A 58 7.95 -15.50 15.13
C ILE A 58 6.67 -15.89 14.36
N SER A 59 5.56 -15.17 14.56
CA SER A 59 4.22 -15.61 14.17
C SER A 59 3.46 -14.65 13.24
N SER A 60 4.06 -13.54 12.79
CA SER A 60 3.42 -12.61 11.84
C SER A 60 2.98 -13.30 10.53
N ARG A 61 3.71 -14.32 10.10
CA ARG A 61 3.40 -15.11 8.90
C ARG A 61 3.59 -16.59 9.21
N THR A 62 2.81 -17.41 8.52
CA THR A 62 2.82 -18.87 8.67
C THR A 62 3.89 -19.54 7.83
N ASP A 63 4.27 -18.94 6.70
CA ASP A 63 5.13 -19.53 5.66
C ASP A 63 6.62 -19.16 5.80
N TYR A 64 6.94 -17.93 6.17
CA TYR A 64 8.30 -17.47 6.46
C TYR A 64 8.26 -16.27 7.41
N PHE A 65 9.42 -15.85 7.95
CA PHE A 65 9.48 -14.70 8.88
C PHE A 65 9.46 -13.35 8.14
N VAL A 66 9.07 -12.27 8.84
CA VAL A 66 9.09 -10.89 8.31
C VAL A 66 9.81 -9.95 9.26
N PHE A 67 11.02 -10.33 9.68
CA PHE A 67 11.73 -9.67 10.78
C PHE A 67 11.84 -8.16 10.63
N LEU A 68 12.27 -7.65 9.47
CA LEU A 68 12.42 -6.20 9.29
C LEU A 68 11.06 -5.49 9.31
N ASN A 69 10.02 -6.04 8.67
CA ASN A 69 8.69 -5.45 8.70
C ASN A 69 8.16 -5.35 10.14
N THR A 70 8.25 -6.44 10.91
CA THR A 70 7.83 -6.46 12.32
C THR A 70 8.65 -5.49 13.17
N LEU A 71 9.96 -5.37 12.93
CA LEU A 71 10.81 -4.40 13.63
C LEU A 71 10.39 -2.95 13.33
N LEU A 72 10.10 -2.62 12.07
CA LEU A 72 9.64 -1.30 11.68
C LEU A 72 8.24 -0.98 12.24
N LEU A 73 7.35 -1.97 12.32
CA LEU A 73 6.04 -1.83 12.99
C LEU A 73 6.16 -1.66 14.50
N TYR A 74 7.14 -2.32 15.14
CA TYR A 74 7.46 -2.10 16.55
C TYR A 74 7.87 -0.65 16.80
N ILE A 75 8.79 -0.13 15.98
CA ILE A 75 9.23 1.27 16.05
C ILE A 75 8.04 2.22 15.83
N SER A 76 7.21 1.94 14.82
CA SER A 76 6.00 2.73 14.53
C SER A 76 5.02 2.74 15.69
N SER A 77 4.84 1.60 16.37
CA SER A 77 3.95 1.49 17.53
C SER A 77 4.49 2.29 18.72
N ILE A 78 5.81 2.25 18.98
CA ILE A 78 6.45 3.08 20.01
C ILE A 78 6.23 4.56 19.71
N ILE A 79 6.48 5.00 18.47
CA ILE A 79 6.28 6.40 18.05
C ILE A 79 4.82 6.81 18.25
N SER A 80 3.86 5.98 17.83
CA SER A 80 2.43 6.27 18.00
C SER A 80 2.06 6.44 19.48
N ILE A 81 2.44 5.47 20.31
CA ILE A 81 2.12 5.46 21.75
C ILE A 81 2.76 6.67 22.44
N ALA A 82 4.03 6.97 22.14
CA ALA A 82 4.73 8.11 22.71
C ALA A 82 4.10 9.45 22.31
N THR A 83 3.64 9.59 21.07
CA THR A 83 3.08 10.83 20.54
C THR A 83 1.57 11.01 20.76
N SER A 84 0.89 9.98 21.28
CA SER A 84 -0.57 9.98 21.51
C SER A 84 -0.94 9.71 22.97
N GLY A 85 -0.01 9.93 23.91
CA GLY A 85 -0.27 9.77 25.35
C GLY A 85 -0.62 8.33 25.77
N GLY A 86 -0.05 7.33 25.10
CA GLY A 86 -0.32 5.91 25.38
C GLY A 86 -1.18 5.19 24.34
N MET A 87 -1.82 5.92 23.43
CA MET A 87 -2.83 5.38 22.50
C MET A 87 -2.28 5.09 21.09
N ILE A 88 -2.98 4.26 20.32
CA ILE A 88 -2.59 3.93 18.92
C ILE A 88 -3.21 4.82 17.85
N GLU A 89 -3.91 5.90 18.22
CA GLU A 89 -4.64 6.77 17.26
C GLU A 89 -3.76 7.29 16.12
N ARG A 90 -2.46 7.55 16.39
CA ARG A 90 -1.49 8.04 15.39
C ARG A 90 -0.68 6.95 14.69
N LEU A 91 -1.06 5.68 14.84
CA LEU A 91 -0.33 4.56 14.25
C LEU A 91 -0.16 4.64 12.73
N PRO A 92 -1.19 5.00 11.92
CA PRO A 92 -1.00 5.17 10.48
C PRO A 92 0.07 6.20 10.12
N TYR A 93 0.12 7.33 10.82
CA TYR A 93 1.11 8.38 10.60
C TYR A 93 2.52 7.90 10.94
N ALA A 94 2.66 7.17 12.05
CA ALA A 94 3.93 6.58 12.45
C ALA A 94 4.42 5.54 11.43
N ILE A 95 3.53 4.68 10.92
CA ILE A 95 3.83 3.72 9.85
C ILE A 95 4.30 4.45 8.59
N ALA A 96 3.59 5.50 8.16
CA ALA A 96 3.96 6.29 6.99
C ALA A 96 5.35 6.93 7.15
N PHE A 97 5.61 7.56 8.29
CA PHE A 97 6.91 8.19 8.58
C PHE A 97 8.06 7.18 8.60
N VAL A 98 7.88 6.03 9.26
CA VAL A 98 8.89 4.97 9.33
C VAL A 98 9.12 4.34 7.95
N SER A 99 8.05 4.16 7.15
CA SER A 99 8.14 3.69 5.76
C SER A 99 8.96 4.66 4.89
N TYR A 100 8.65 5.97 4.92
CA TYR A 100 9.43 6.98 4.18
C TYR A 100 10.90 7.02 4.62
N SER A 101 11.14 6.90 5.93
CA SER A 101 12.48 6.84 6.50
C SER A 101 13.25 5.61 6.00
N PHE A 102 12.62 4.44 5.95
CA PHE A 102 13.23 3.23 5.41
C PHE A 102 13.64 3.41 3.95
N TYR A 103 12.73 3.87 3.08
CA TYR A 103 13.02 4.03 1.65
C TYR A 103 14.10 5.09 1.40
N SER A 104 14.11 6.19 2.18
CA SER A 104 15.18 7.18 2.13
C SER A 104 16.54 6.61 2.57
N ALA A 105 16.57 5.87 3.67
CA ALA A 105 17.80 5.20 4.14
C ALA A 105 18.31 4.15 3.14
N PHE A 106 17.41 3.41 2.50
CA PHE A 106 17.74 2.45 1.44
C PHE A 106 18.37 3.16 0.22
N ALA A 107 17.74 4.25 -0.25
CA ALA A 107 18.28 5.05 -1.35
C ALA A 107 19.64 5.67 -0.97
N LEU A 108 19.83 6.06 0.29
CA LEU A 108 21.09 6.57 0.81
C LEU A 108 22.20 5.51 0.84
N LEU A 109 21.86 4.25 1.12
CA LEU A 109 22.81 3.14 1.00
C LEU A 109 23.21 2.92 -0.47
N ALA A 110 22.28 3.05 -1.41
CA ALA A 110 22.60 3.01 -2.84
C ALA A 110 23.48 4.18 -3.26
N PHE A 111 23.19 5.40 -2.79
CA PHE A 111 24.05 6.58 -2.97
C PHE A 111 25.48 6.28 -2.50
N ALA A 112 25.64 5.76 -1.28
CA ALA A 112 26.95 5.45 -0.71
C ALA A 112 27.68 4.39 -1.54
N THR A 113 26.97 3.34 -1.95
CA THR A 113 27.50 2.23 -2.76
C THR A 113 27.98 2.72 -4.12
N ILE A 114 27.16 3.50 -4.83
CA ILE A 114 27.52 4.04 -6.15
C ILE A 114 28.62 5.09 -6.06
N LYS A 115 28.57 5.98 -5.07
CA LYS A 115 29.63 6.95 -4.79
C LYS A 115 30.98 6.26 -4.53
N LYS A 116 30.97 5.08 -3.91
CA LYS A 116 32.19 4.31 -3.62
C LYS A 116 32.84 3.74 -4.88
N VAL A 117 32.06 3.32 -5.87
CA VAL A 117 32.58 2.76 -7.13
C VAL A 117 32.82 3.83 -8.21
N SER A 118 32.25 5.03 -8.06
CA SER A 118 32.33 6.10 -9.05
C SER A 118 32.46 7.49 -8.41
N SER A 119 31.42 8.33 -8.48
CA SER A 119 31.44 9.71 -8.00
C SER A 119 30.16 10.06 -7.23
N GLY A 120 30.20 11.18 -6.49
CA GLY A 120 29.03 11.69 -5.78
C GLY A 120 27.87 12.06 -6.71
N PHE A 121 28.16 12.49 -7.95
CA PHE A 121 27.13 12.79 -8.95
C PHE A 121 26.31 11.56 -9.32
N PHE A 122 26.98 10.45 -9.66
CA PHE A 122 26.26 9.20 -9.98
C PHE A 122 25.60 8.59 -8.74
N GLY A 123 26.19 8.79 -7.56
CA GLY A 123 25.55 8.44 -6.30
C GLY A 123 24.22 9.18 -6.14
N LEU A 124 24.19 10.49 -6.39
CA LEU A 124 22.97 11.30 -6.32
C LEU A 124 21.97 10.91 -7.39
N PHE A 125 22.43 10.56 -8.60
CA PHE A 125 21.57 10.06 -9.65
C PHE A 125 20.89 8.74 -9.24
N ALA A 126 21.62 7.79 -8.65
CA ALA A 126 21.05 6.56 -8.11
C ALA A 126 20.06 6.84 -6.96
N PHE A 127 20.39 7.76 -6.06
CA PHE A 127 19.51 8.18 -4.98
C PHE A 127 18.15 8.66 -5.51
N LEU A 128 18.17 9.61 -6.45
CA LEU A 128 16.95 10.17 -7.03
C LEU A 128 16.19 9.12 -7.85
N LEU A 129 16.87 8.32 -8.65
CA LEU A 129 16.26 7.29 -9.49
C LEU A 129 15.48 6.26 -8.66
N LEU A 130 16.01 5.86 -7.50
CA LEU A 130 15.35 4.93 -6.59
C LEU A 130 14.15 5.57 -5.88
N LEU A 131 14.26 6.83 -5.45
CA LEU A 131 13.13 7.53 -4.82
C LEU A 131 12.00 7.85 -5.80
N MET A 132 12.32 7.99 -7.08
CA MET A 132 11.39 8.28 -8.18
C MET A 132 10.97 7.02 -8.95
N LEU A 133 11.38 5.83 -8.50
CA LEU A 133 11.08 4.57 -9.19
C LEU A 133 9.57 4.46 -9.49
N PRO A 134 9.13 4.26 -10.74
CA PRO A 134 7.72 4.15 -11.07
C PRO A 134 7.10 2.92 -10.40
N LEU A 135 5.94 3.09 -9.76
CA LEU A 135 5.22 2.03 -9.03
C LEU A 135 3.80 1.81 -9.58
N GLY A 136 3.60 2.16 -10.87
CA GLY A 136 2.32 1.98 -11.56
C GLY A 136 1.16 2.69 -10.87
N ASP A 137 0.05 1.96 -10.71
CA ASP A 137 -1.17 2.45 -10.08
C ASP A 137 -1.29 2.05 -8.61
N THR A 138 -0.40 1.19 -8.08
CA THR A 138 -0.43 0.72 -6.68
C THR A 138 0.55 1.46 -5.76
N GLN A 139 0.86 2.72 -6.06
CA GLN A 139 1.86 3.47 -5.29
C GLN A 139 1.50 3.57 -3.80
N ASN A 140 0.21 3.75 -3.49
CA ASN A 140 -0.29 3.90 -2.12
C ASN A 140 -0.28 2.63 -1.28
N GLU A 141 -0.17 1.47 -1.93
CA GLU A 141 0.08 0.19 -1.27
C GLU A 141 1.54 0.04 -0.82
N ILE A 142 2.46 0.78 -1.43
CA ILE A 142 3.91 0.63 -1.23
C ILE A 142 4.47 1.78 -0.40
N ILE A 143 4.36 3.01 -0.90
CA ILE A 143 4.96 4.19 -0.27
C ILE A 143 4.09 4.62 0.90
N GLY A 144 4.68 4.64 2.10
CA GLY A 144 3.96 4.95 3.34
C GLY A 144 3.37 3.72 4.04
N ARG A 145 3.67 2.52 3.53
CA ARG A 145 3.31 1.23 4.14
C ARG A 145 4.57 0.45 4.49
N ILE A 146 4.55 -0.33 5.56
CA ILE A 146 5.71 -1.11 5.99
C ILE A 146 5.69 -2.52 5.39
N LEU A 147 4.50 -3.08 5.14
CA LEU A 147 4.35 -4.46 4.71
C LEU A 147 5.09 -4.78 3.39
N GLN A 148 5.33 -3.79 2.53
CA GLN A 148 6.02 -3.98 1.25
C GLN A 148 7.56 -3.88 1.34
N VAL A 149 8.12 -3.48 2.49
CA VAL A 149 9.58 -3.33 2.68
C VAL A 149 10.34 -4.62 2.36
N GLY A 150 9.75 -5.79 2.64
CA GLY A 150 10.36 -7.09 2.40
C GLY A 150 10.79 -7.35 0.95
N PHE A 151 10.19 -6.69 -0.04
CA PHE A 151 10.58 -6.85 -1.46
C PHE A 151 11.91 -6.16 -1.80
N PHE A 152 12.38 -5.21 -0.96
CA PHE A 152 13.67 -4.55 -1.13
C PHE A 152 14.84 -5.38 -0.59
N MET A 153 14.57 -6.46 0.16
CA MET A 153 15.61 -7.22 0.86
C MET A 153 16.67 -7.86 -0.05
N PRO A 154 16.34 -8.41 -1.24
CA PRO A 154 17.36 -8.88 -2.18
C PRO A 154 18.33 -7.79 -2.63
N ALA A 155 17.84 -6.58 -2.91
CA ALA A 155 18.67 -5.44 -3.29
C ALA A 155 19.48 -4.90 -2.10
N LEU A 156 18.89 -4.89 -0.90
CA LEU A 156 19.59 -4.53 0.33
C LEU A 156 20.74 -5.51 0.59
N ALA A 157 20.48 -6.82 0.52
CA ALA A 157 21.48 -7.87 0.73
C ALA A 157 22.66 -7.74 -0.26
N LEU A 158 22.39 -7.46 -1.54
CA LEU A 158 23.43 -7.21 -2.53
C LEU A 158 24.36 -6.05 -2.12
N MET A 159 23.80 -4.91 -1.71
CA MET A 159 24.59 -3.77 -1.23
C MET A 159 25.34 -4.10 0.07
N LEU A 160 24.72 -4.88 0.97
CA LEU A 160 25.37 -5.35 2.19
C LEU A 160 26.56 -6.27 1.88
N PHE A 161 26.47 -7.19 0.93
CA PHE A 161 27.61 -8.01 0.48
C PHE A 161 28.76 -7.14 -0.03
N PHE A 162 28.44 -6.12 -0.83
CA PHE A 162 29.44 -5.17 -1.32
C PHE A 162 30.18 -4.46 -0.17
N TRP A 163 29.46 -3.99 0.85
CA TRP A 163 30.07 -3.32 2.00
C TRP A 163 30.79 -4.29 2.95
N ARG A 164 30.29 -5.52 3.07
CA ARG A 164 30.89 -6.58 3.88
C ARG A 164 32.31 -6.91 3.45
N ASP A 165 32.54 -7.01 2.14
CA ASP A 165 33.87 -7.32 1.59
C ASP A 165 34.88 -6.17 1.76
N ARG A 166 34.38 -4.97 2.09
CA ARG A 166 35.17 -3.73 2.13
C ARG A 166 35.28 -3.13 3.53
N CYS A 167 34.63 -3.73 4.53
CA CYS A 167 34.75 -3.25 5.90
C CYS A 167 36.05 -3.76 6.53
N GLY A 168 36.88 -2.84 7.04
CA GLY A 168 38.11 -3.18 7.76
C GLY A 168 37.87 -3.55 9.24
N SER A 169 36.67 -3.33 9.76
CA SER A 169 36.33 -3.59 11.17
C SER A 169 35.47 -4.84 11.32
N THR A 170 35.92 -5.76 12.18
CA THR A 170 35.17 -6.97 12.55
C THR A 170 33.81 -6.65 13.15
N ILE A 171 33.69 -5.56 13.92
CA ILE A 171 32.41 -5.13 14.51
C ILE A 171 31.43 -4.73 13.41
N VAL A 172 31.89 -3.93 12.45
CA VAL A 172 31.07 -3.52 11.29
C VAL A 172 30.68 -4.73 10.46
N ARG A 173 31.61 -5.67 10.23
CA ARG A 173 31.32 -6.93 9.52
C ARG A 173 30.21 -7.73 10.21
N ARG A 174 30.27 -7.89 11.53
CA ARG A 174 29.24 -8.59 12.32
C ARG A 174 27.90 -7.87 12.27
N ALA A 175 27.88 -6.54 12.29
CA ALA A 175 26.65 -5.77 12.12
C ALA A 175 26.04 -5.98 10.72
N ILE A 176 26.87 -6.04 9.68
CA ILE A 176 26.43 -6.36 8.32
C ILE A 176 25.92 -7.82 8.23
N ASP A 177 26.60 -8.77 8.87
CA ASP A 177 26.14 -10.17 8.95
C ASP A 177 24.75 -10.26 9.59
N LEU A 178 24.51 -9.51 10.67
CA LEU A 178 23.19 -9.42 11.31
C LEU A 178 22.14 -8.77 10.39
N ALA A 179 22.50 -7.73 9.66
CA ALA A 179 21.59 -7.10 8.69
C ALA A 179 21.23 -8.04 7.52
N ILE A 180 22.18 -8.86 7.06
CA ILE A 180 21.92 -9.91 6.06
C ILE A 180 21.00 -10.99 6.65
N PHE A 181 21.23 -11.41 7.89
CA PHE A 181 20.34 -12.35 8.59
C PHE A 181 18.92 -11.82 8.71
N VAL A 182 18.74 -10.55 9.10
CA VAL A 182 17.42 -9.90 9.15
C VAL A 182 16.79 -9.83 7.76
N SER A 183 17.58 -9.53 6.72
CA SER A 183 17.10 -9.53 5.33
C SER A 183 16.62 -10.90 4.89
N ALA A 184 17.34 -11.97 5.22
CA ALA A 184 16.96 -13.36 4.93
C ALA A 184 15.74 -13.82 5.73
N GLY A 185 15.63 -13.40 6.99
CA GLY A 185 14.44 -13.60 7.81
C GLY A 185 13.28 -12.69 7.45
N THR A 186 13.40 -11.90 6.37
CA THR A 186 12.32 -11.05 5.86
C THR A 186 11.92 -11.45 4.44
N ASN A 187 12.87 -11.93 3.63
CA ASN A 187 12.61 -12.42 2.29
C ASN A 187 13.47 -13.66 2.00
N PRO A 188 12.87 -14.85 1.77
CA PRO A 188 13.60 -16.09 1.63
C PRO A 188 14.51 -16.14 0.39
N ILE A 189 14.29 -15.29 -0.61
CA ILE A 189 15.17 -15.20 -1.80
C ILE A 189 16.61 -14.86 -1.41
N VAL A 190 16.80 -14.14 -0.30
CA VAL A 190 18.14 -13.78 0.18
C VAL A 190 18.96 -15.03 0.56
N PHE A 191 18.34 -16.16 0.94
CA PHE A 191 19.11 -17.41 1.15
C PHE A 191 19.85 -17.86 -0.12
N VAL A 192 19.17 -17.82 -1.26
CA VAL A 192 19.76 -18.18 -2.56
C VAL A 192 20.87 -17.20 -2.93
N LEU A 193 20.69 -15.92 -2.61
CA LEU A 193 21.71 -14.89 -2.83
C LEU A 193 22.93 -15.06 -1.92
N VAL A 194 22.74 -15.41 -0.65
CA VAL A 194 23.87 -15.71 0.25
C VAL A 194 24.63 -16.94 -0.22
N PHE A 195 23.93 -17.97 -0.69
CA PHE A 195 24.57 -19.14 -1.28
C PHE A 195 25.41 -18.76 -2.50
N ALA A 196 24.84 -17.98 -3.44
CA ALA A 196 25.57 -17.47 -4.60
C ALA A 196 26.80 -16.63 -4.21
N TYR A 197 26.67 -15.78 -3.18
CA TYR A 197 27.76 -14.99 -2.62
C TYR A 197 28.88 -15.89 -2.03
N PHE A 198 28.54 -16.93 -1.28
CA PHE A 198 29.55 -17.85 -0.76
C PHE A 198 30.23 -18.68 -1.85
N LEU A 199 29.52 -19.10 -2.89
CA LEU A 199 30.14 -19.73 -4.06
C LEU A 199 31.16 -18.79 -4.72
N HIS A 200 30.81 -17.50 -4.85
CA HIS A 200 31.74 -16.51 -5.38
C HIS A 200 32.99 -16.35 -4.51
N ILE A 201 32.84 -16.24 -3.18
CA ILE A 201 33.99 -16.17 -2.27
C ILE A 201 34.85 -17.44 -2.34
N LEU A 202 34.21 -18.62 -2.37
CA LEU A 202 34.92 -19.89 -2.45
C LEU A 202 35.77 -19.96 -3.72
N PHE A 203 35.23 -19.51 -4.85
CA PHE A 203 35.97 -19.40 -6.11
C PHE A 203 37.15 -18.43 -6.00
N LEU A 204 36.96 -17.24 -5.41
CA LEU A 204 38.04 -16.27 -5.20
C LEU A 204 39.14 -16.77 -4.25
N ASN A 205 38.79 -17.66 -3.32
CA ASN A 205 39.73 -18.29 -2.38
C ASN A 205 40.35 -19.59 -2.93
N ASN A 206 40.40 -19.79 -4.25
CA ASN A 206 40.93 -21.00 -4.89
C ASN A 206 40.33 -22.29 -4.30
N PHE A 207 39.03 -22.28 -4.03
CA PHE A 207 38.30 -23.40 -3.43
C PHE A 207 38.78 -23.83 -2.03
N ASN A 208 39.44 -22.95 -1.27
CA ASN A 208 39.77 -23.23 0.13
C ASN A 208 38.52 -23.14 1.02
N PHE A 209 37.84 -24.28 1.16
CA PHE A 209 36.60 -24.42 1.92
C PHE A 209 36.80 -24.08 3.40
N ILE A 210 37.88 -24.55 4.03
CA ILE A 210 38.15 -24.36 5.46
C ILE A 210 38.33 -22.88 5.79
N SER A 211 39.11 -22.14 4.99
CA SER A 211 39.30 -20.69 5.16
C SER A 211 37.98 -19.95 4.99
N THR A 212 37.21 -20.30 3.95
CA THR A 212 35.91 -19.69 3.67
C THR A 212 34.91 -19.93 4.81
N LEU A 213 34.86 -21.14 5.37
CA LEU A 213 34.00 -21.47 6.50
C LEU A 213 34.40 -20.68 7.76
N LYS A 214 35.69 -20.69 8.12
CA LYS A 214 36.22 -19.97 9.30
C LYS A 214 35.91 -18.48 9.24
N ASN A 215 36.11 -17.86 8.08
CA ASN A 215 35.91 -16.42 7.89
C ASN A 215 34.43 -16.01 7.86
N ASN A 216 33.50 -16.96 7.75
CA ASN A 216 32.08 -16.68 7.60
C ASN A 216 31.22 -17.43 8.63
N VAL A 217 31.83 -17.96 9.69
CA VAL A 217 31.18 -18.86 10.65
C VAL A 217 29.92 -18.25 11.28
N LEU A 218 29.94 -16.95 11.61
CA LEU A 218 28.79 -16.25 12.20
C LEU A 218 27.60 -16.18 11.24
N LEU A 219 27.83 -15.72 10.01
CA LEU A 219 26.75 -15.60 9.03
C LEU A 219 26.19 -16.98 8.65
N ILE A 220 27.08 -17.96 8.47
CA ILE A 220 26.69 -19.35 8.18
C ILE A 220 25.86 -19.93 9.34
N SER A 221 26.29 -19.76 10.60
CA SER A 221 25.55 -20.30 11.75
C SER A 221 24.17 -19.66 11.91
N LEU A 222 24.08 -18.34 11.77
CA LEU A 222 22.82 -17.60 11.83
C LEU A 222 21.84 -18.06 10.74
N LEU A 223 22.31 -18.18 9.50
CA LEU A 223 21.46 -18.61 8.39
C LEU A 223 21.10 -20.09 8.46
N SER A 224 21.98 -20.96 8.93
CA SER A 224 21.64 -22.36 9.18
C SER A 224 20.55 -22.50 10.24
N ALA A 225 20.66 -21.76 11.35
CA ALA A 225 19.61 -21.73 12.38
C ALA A 225 18.28 -21.22 11.82
N LEU A 226 18.33 -20.15 11.01
CA LEU A 226 17.14 -19.60 10.36
C LEU A 226 16.53 -20.58 9.35
N ALA A 227 17.34 -21.26 8.56
CA ALA A 227 16.89 -22.26 7.60
C ALA A 227 16.20 -23.43 8.32
N VAL A 228 16.77 -23.94 9.41
CA VAL A 228 16.12 -24.97 10.25
C VAL A 228 14.77 -24.49 10.79
N ALA A 229 14.65 -23.22 11.16
CA ALA A 229 13.40 -22.65 11.65
C ALA A 229 12.34 -22.41 10.55
N ILE A 230 12.76 -22.13 9.31
CA ILE A 230 11.87 -21.85 8.18
C ILE A 230 11.46 -23.12 7.44
N LEU A 231 12.34 -24.11 7.29
CA LEU A 231 12.10 -25.32 6.50
C LEU A 231 10.76 -26.02 6.82
N PRO A 232 10.36 -26.20 8.10
CA PRO A 232 9.07 -26.80 8.45
C PRO A 232 7.84 -25.95 8.08
N ARG A 233 8.03 -24.67 7.76
CA ARG A 233 6.98 -23.69 7.48
C ARG A 233 6.70 -23.48 6.00
N LEU A 234 7.56 -24.00 5.11
CA LEU A 234 7.43 -23.83 3.65
C LEU A 234 6.24 -24.65 3.11
N GLY A 235 5.03 -24.12 3.29
CA GLY A 235 3.75 -24.74 2.92
C GLY A 235 3.26 -24.47 1.49
N GLY A 236 4.14 -23.96 0.62
CA GLY A 236 4.04 -24.25 -0.81
C GLY A 236 3.01 -23.51 -1.67
N HIS A 237 2.43 -22.37 -1.30
CA HIS A 237 1.82 -21.46 -2.28
C HIS A 237 2.02 -20.00 -1.86
N GLY A 238 2.76 -19.23 -2.67
CA GLY A 238 2.94 -17.80 -2.44
C GLY A 238 1.60 -17.06 -2.44
N GLY A 239 1.54 -15.88 -1.82
CA GLY A 239 0.28 -15.13 -1.58
C GLY A 239 -0.46 -14.59 -2.81
N VAL A 240 -0.26 -15.14 -4.01
CA VAL A 240 -1.09 -14.89 -5.20
C VAL A 240 -1.54 -16.26 -5.73
N PRO A 241 -2.81 -16.63 -5.51
CA PRO A 241 -3.32 -17.91 -6.01
C PRO A 241 -3.41 -17.88 -7.55
N GLY A 242 -3.35 -19.06 -8.16
CA GLY A 242 -3.53 -19.23 -9.61
C GLY A 242 -2.34 -19.89 -10.31
N ASP A 243 -2.62 -20.40 -11.51
CA ASP A 243 -1.65 -21.08 -12.36
C ASP A 243 -0.82 -20.10 -13.21
N LEU A 244 0.28 -20.62 -13.77
CA LEU A 244 1.12 -19.87 -14.69
C LEU A 244 0.42 -19.72 -16.05
N VAL A 245 0.19 -18.48 -16.46
CA VAL A 245 -0.33 -18.11 -17.78
C VAL A 245 0.85 -17.84 -18.73
N ALA A 246 1.18 -18.83 -19.56
CA ALA A 246 2.35 -18.81 -20.42
C ALA A 246 2.42 -17.60 -21.38
N SER A 247 1.28 -17.11 -21.88
CA SER A 247 1.22 -15.95 -22.79
C SER A 247 1.75 -14.66 -22.17
N ASN A 248 1.67 -14.54 -20.83
CA ASN A 248 2.02 -13.33 -20.09
C ASN A 248 3.43 -13.42 -19.48
N VAL A 249 4.16 -14.51 -19.69
CA VAL A 249 5.52 -14.70 -19.14
C VAL A 249 6.48 -13.65 -19.72
N ILE A 250 6.38 -13.33 -21.01
CA ILE A 250 7.22 -12.31 -21.63
C ILE A 250 6.97 -10.95 -20.98
N GLU A 251 5.71 -10.56 -20.82
CA GLU A 251 5.31 -9.34 -20.11
C GLU A 251 5.88 -9.31 -18.69
N ALA A 252 5.71 -10.39 -17.92
CA ALA A 252 6.19 -10.48 -16.54
C ALA A 252 7.73 -10.37 -16.42
N VAL A 253 8.48 -11.14 -17.22
CA VAL A 253 9.95 -11.23 -17.12
C VAL A 253 10.63 -10.02 -17.72
N THR A 254 10.17 -9.56 -18.88
CA THR A 254 10.86 -8.50 -19.61
C THR A 254 10.29 -7.15 -19.24
N ALA A 255 9.04 -6.87 -19.61
CA ALA A 255 8.46 -5.54 -19.44
C ALA A 255 8.31 -5.16 -17.97
N ARG A 256 7.64 -5.98 -17.15
CA ARG A 256 7.37 -5.67 -15.74
C ARG A 256 8.62 -5.70 -14.88
N SER A 257 9.41 -6.78 -14.97
CA SER A 257 10.56 -6.96 -14.08
C SER A 257 11.76 -6.08 -14.47
N ILE A 258 12.04 -5.91 -15.77
CA ILE A 258 13.28 -5.30 -16.25
C ILE A 258 13.06 -3.93 -16.90
N LEU A 259 12.15 -3.82 -17.86
CA LEU A 259 12.04 -2.59 -18.66
C LEU A 259 11.24 -1.48 -17.96
N PHE A 260 10.36 -1.83 -17.04
CA PHE A 260 9.38 -0.92 -16.44
C PHE A 260 9.97 0.41 -15.96
N PRO A 261 11.14 0.46 -15.28
CA PRO A 261 11.76 1.73 -14.86
C PRO A 261 11.95 2.77 -15.96
N PHE A 262 12.02 2.38 -17.23
CA PHE A 262 12.26 3.29 -18.36
C PHE A 262 11.22 3.22 -19.48
N VAL A 263 10.22 2.34 -19.37
CA VAL A 263 9.10 2.27 -20.33
C VAL A 263 7.74 2.57 -19.71
N PHE A 264 7.67 2.84 -18.40
CA PHE A 264 6.41 3.04 -17.69
C PHE A 264 5.44 4.05 -18.33
N PRO A 265 5.86 5.18 -18.97
CA PRO A 265 4.91 6.10 -19.58
C PRO A 265 4.21 5.52 -20.82
N TRP A 266 4.82 4.52 -21.46
CA TRP A 266 4.33 3.87 -22.67
C TRP A 266 4.00 2.40 -22.43
N TYR A 267 3.88 1.98 -21.17
CA TYR A 267 3.70 0.57 -20.82
C TYR A 267 2.51 -0.06 -21.55
N GLY A 268 1.36 0.63 -21.57
CA GLY A 268 0.13 0.17 -22.25
C GLY A 268 0.21 0.07 -23.77
N GLN A 269 1.28 0.59 -24.39
CA GLN A 269 1.52 0.52 -25.83
C GLN A 269 2.48 -0.61 -26.22
N LEU A 270 2.99 -1.36 -25.25
CA LEU A 270 3.92 -2.45 -25.50
C LEU A 270 3.21 -3.70 -26.04
N SER A 271 4.00 -4.53 -26.71
CA SER A 271 3.65 -5.88 -27.13
C SER A 271 4.80 -6.83 -26.81
N ASN A 272 4.58 -8.14 -26.88
CA ASN A 272 5.64 -9.12 -26.66
C ASN A 272 6.86 -8.88 -27.58
N VAL A 273 6.61 -8.57 -28.86
CA VAL A 273 7.67 -8.30 -29.85
C VAL A 273 8.42 -7.01 -29.51
N LEU A 274 7.70 -5.93 -29.20
CA LEU A 274 8.31 -4.64 -28.86
C LEU A 274 9.09 -4.73 -27.54
N SER A 275 8.55 -5.41 -26.53
CA SER A 275 9.21 -5.66 -25.25
C SER A 275 10.51 -6.43 -25.42
N LEU A 276 10.51 -7.53 -26.19
CA LEU A 276 11.71 -8.30 -26.48
C LEU A 276 12.76 -7.47 -27.27
N SER A 277 12.30 -6.63 -28.20
CA SER A 277 13.19 -5.76 -28.98
C SER A 277 13.88 -4.72 -28.11
N ILE A 278 13.12 -4.03 -27.25
CA ILE A 278 13.68 -3.04 -26.31
C ILE A 278 14.61 -3.74 -25.29
N PHE A 279 14.24 -4.93 -24.81
CA PHE A 279 15.09 -5.73 -23.93
C PHE A 279 16.40 -6.13 -24.60
N ALA A 280 16.39 -6.56 -25.86
CA ALA A 280 17.60 -6.90 -26.60
C ALA A 280 18.53 -5.68 -26.75
N VAL A 281 17.98 -4.49 -27.04
CA VAL A 281 18.75 -3.24 -27.08
C VAL A 281 19.34 -2.92 -25.70
N PHE A 282 18.55 -3.02 -24.64
CA PHE A 282 19.04 -2.79 -23.27
C PHE A 282 20.17 -3.77 -22.89
N ALA A 283 19.99 -5.06 -23.18
CA ALA A 283 21.00 -6.08 -22.94
C ALA A 283 22.30 -5.83 -23.73
N LEU A 284 22.18 -5.36 -24.98
CA LEU A 284 23.34 -4.96 -25.80
C LEU A 284 24.07 -3.77 -25.18
N VAL A 285 23.35 -2.75 -24.71
CA VAL A 285 23.96 -1.58 -24.03
C VAL A 285 24.68 -2.02 -22.74
N VAL A 286 24.07 -2.89 -21.94
CA VAL A 286 24.69 -3.48 -20.74
C VAL A 286 25.95 -4.25 -21.12
N PHE A 287 25.90 -5.08 -22.15
CA PHE A 287 27.06 -5.84 -22.63
C PHE A 287 28.20 -4.91 -23.08
N ILE A 288 27.91 -3.89 -23.89
CA ILE A 288 28.90 -2.91 -24.33
C ILE A 288 29.53 -2.23 -23.12
N ALA A 289 28.74 -1.75 -22.15
CA ALA A 289 29.21 -1.11 -20.94
C ALA A 289 30.21 -1.99 -20.17
N ILE A 290 29.88 -3.26 -19.94
CA ILE A 290 30.74 -4.23 -19.25
C ILE A 290 32.04 -4.49 -20.03
N ARG A 291 31.98 -4.54 -21.36
CA ARG A 291 33.14 -4.79 -22.23
C ARG A 291 34.12 -3.61 -22.23
N VAL A 292 33.62 -2.38 -22.25
CA VAL A 292 34.45 -1.17 -22.28
C VAL A 292 34.86 -0.68 -20.89
N SER A 293 34.24 -1.19 -19.83
CA SER A 293 34.54 -0.76 -18.47
C SER A 293 35.96 -1.13 -18.02
N GLU A 294 36.77 -0.10 -17.78
CA GLU A 294 38.08 -0.21 -17.14
C GLU A 294 38.00 -0.26 -15.61
N ASN A 295 36.88 0.22 -15.03
CA ASN A 295 36.67 0.20 -13.59
C ASN A 295 36.23 -1.20 -13.14
N ILE A 296 37.19 -1.96 -12.60
CA ILE A 296 37.00 -3.35 -12.13
C ILE A 296 35.90 -3.44 -11.07
N GLU A 297 35.82 -2.46 -10.17
CA GLU A 297 34.87 -2.46 -9.07
C GLU A 297 33.43 -2.22 -9.55
N ALA A 298 33.23 -1.23 -10.43
CA ALA A 298 31.94 -1.01 -11.08
C ALA A 298 31.51 -2.23 -11.90
N LYS A 299 32.45 -2.86 -12.61
CA LYS A 299 32.20 -4.07 -13.39
C LYS A 299 31.79 -5.26 -12.53
N ARG A 300 32.49 -5.51 -11.41
CA ARG A 300 32.14 -6.56 -10.43
C ARG A 300 30.75 -6.33 -9.84
N LEU A 301 30.45 -5.11 -9.42
CA LEU A 301 29.14 -4.77 -8.90
C LEU A 301 28.05 -4.94 -9.97
N THR A 302 28.33 -4.62 -11.22
CA THR A 302 27.40 -4.83 -12.35
C THR A 302 27.07 -6.29 -12.56
N TYR A 303 28.07 -7.17 -12.56
CA TYR A 303 27.83 -8.62 -12.61
C TYR A 303 26.99 -9.11 -11.44
N ALA A 304 27.28 -8.63 -10.23
CA ALA A 304 26.53 -9.01 -9.04
C ALA A 304 25.06 -8.55 -9.15
N VAL A 305 24.79 -7.32 -9.61
CA VAL A 305 23.43 -6.82 -9.87
C VAL A 305 22.72 -7.68 -10.91
N ILE A 306 23.37 -8.04 -12.02
CA ILE A 306 22.77 -8.89 -13.07
C ILE A 306 22.39 -10.26 -12.48
N VAL A 307 23.31 -10.92 -11.78
CA VAL A 307 23.06 -12.24 -11.17
C VAL A 307 21.91 -12.15 -10.15
N THR A 308 21.92 -11.15 -9.27
CA THR A 308 20.83 -10.95 -8.30
C THR A 308 19.49 -10.67 -8.99
N THR A 309 19.48 -9.84 -10.04
CA THR A 309 18.27 -9.52 -10.82
C THR A 309 17.70 -10.80 -11.46
N SER A 310 18.54 -11.61 -12.09
CA SER A 310 18.13 -12.87 -12.72
C SER A 310 17.58 -13.88 -11.72
N ILE A 311 18.26 -14.08 -10.58
CA ILE A 311 17.79 -14.97 -9.51
C ILE A 311 16.45 -14.47 -8.97
N TYR A 312 16.33 -13.17 -8.70
CA TYR A 312 15.10 -12.60 -8.15
C TYR A 312 13.94 -12.73 -9.16
N ALA A 313 14.14 -12.34 -10.41
CA ALA A 313 13.11 -12.46 -11.45
C ALA A 313 12.64 -13.92 -11.64
N PHE A 314 13.58 -14.86 -11.69
CA PHE A 314 13.26 -16.28 -11.80
C PHE A 314 12.47 -16.82 -10.60
N LEU A 315 12.93 -16.54 -9.38
CA LEU A 315 12.26 -17.00 -8.16
C LEU A 315 10.91 -16.32 -7.94
N THR A 316 10.74 -15.05 -8.32
CA THR A 316 9.45 -14.37 -8.26
C THR A 316 8.41 -15.09 -9.13
N LEU A 317 8.77 -15.52 -10.35
CA LEU A 317 7.87 -16.32 -11.18
C LEU A 317 7.59 -17.70 -10.61
N LEU A 318 8.63 -18.41 -10.16
CA LEU A 318 8.47 -19.77 -9.64
C LEU A 318 7.63 -19.81 -8.36
N MET A 319 7.85 -18.86 -7.45
CA MET A 319 7.17 -18.84 -6.15
C MET A 319 5.77 -18.21 -6.22
N ARG A 320 5.45 -17.51 -7.33
CA ARG A 320 4.17 -16.81 -7.51
C ARG A 320 3.65 -16.94 -8.96
N PRO A 321 3.35 -18.16 -9.43
CA PRO A 321 2.91 -18.40 -10.81
C PRO A 321 1.66 -17.58 -11.18
N GLY A 322 0.71 -17.44 -10.25
CA GLY A 322 -0.52 -16.67 -10.44
C GLY A 322 -0.34 -15.17 -10.76
N LEU A 323 0.85 -14.60 -10.58
CA LEU A 323 1.14 -13.22 -11.00
C LEU A 323 0.92 -13.02 -12.50
N THR A 324 1.25 -14.03 -13.30
CA THR A 324 1.05 -13.97 -14.76
C THR A 324 -0.42 -13.91 -15.14
N GLY A 325 -1.33 -14.46 -14.33
CA GLY A 325 -2.77 -14.38 -14.54
C GLY A 325 -3.39 -13.02 -14.21
N LEU A 326 -2.70 -12.17 -13.45
CA LEU A 326 -3.13 -10.80 -13.16
C LEU A 326 -2.72 -9.80 -14.25
N LEU A 327 -1.76 -10.18 -15.09
CA LEU A 327 -1.34 -9.37 -16.23
C LEU A 327 -2.36 -9.50 -17.38
N ASN A 328 -2.51 -8.42 -18.15
CA ASN A 328 -3.53 -8.33 -19.18
C ASN A 328 -3.01 -7.66 -20.44
N ASN A 329 -2.03 -8.28 -21.11
CA ASN A 329 -1.47 -7.79 -22.36
C ASN A 329 -1.09 -6.30 -22.28
N TYR A 330 -0.29 -5.97 -21.25
CA TYR A 330 0.22 -4.62 -21.00
C TYR A 330 -0.83 -3.57 -20.60
N GLN A 331 -2.11 -3.92 -20.49
CA GLN A 331 -3.18 -2.95 -20.14
C GLN A 331 -3.25 -2.62 -18.65
N THR A 332 -2.55 -3.36 -17.79
CA THR A 332 -2.49 -3.13 -16.35
C THR A 332 -1.07 -3.33 -15.83
N SER A 333 -0.65 -2.48 -14.89
CA SER A 333 0.60 -2.69 -14.14
C SER A 333 0.39 -3.47 -12.84
N PHE A 334 -0.87 -3.66 -12.42
CA PHE A 334 -1.21 -4.26 -11.13
C PHE A 334 -0.82 -5.76 -11.07
N PRO A 335 -0.23 -6.26 -9.95
CA PRO A 335 0.24 -5.54 -8.76
C PRO A 335 1.74 -5.19 -8.84
N ASP A 336 2.10 -3.90 -8.69
CA ASP A 336 3.49 -3.44 -8.87
C ASP A 336 4.46 -3.91 -7.76
N ARG A 337 3.94 -4.17 -6.55
CA ARG A 337 4.74 -4.57 -5.37
C ARG A 337 5.63 -5.79 -5.58
N TYR A 338 5.24 -6.72 -6.45
CA TYR A 338 6.01 -7.96 -6.69
C TYR A 338 7.20 -7.75 -7.65
N PHE A 339 7.18 -6.68 -8.44
CA PHE A 339 8.23 -6.36 -9.41
C PHE A 339 9.19 -5.29 -8.90
N MET A 340 8.76 -4.47 -7.93
CA MET A 340 9.53 -3.30 -7.49
C MET A 340 10.94 -3.64 -6.99
N GLY A 341 11.14 -4.78 -6.31
CA GLY A 341 12.46 -5.20 -5.85
C GLY A 341 13.44 -5.47 -7.00
N ILE A 342 12.94 -5.99 -8.13
CA ILE A 342 13.71 -6.20 -9.35
C ILE A 342 13.93 -4.87 -10.06
N ASN A 343 12.91 -4.01 -10.12
CA ASN A 343 12.99 -2.68 -10.71
C ASN A 343 14.03 -1.79 -9.99
N VAL A 344 14.19 -1.92 -8.67
CA VAL A 344 15.26 -1.30 -7.88
C VAL A 344 16.64 -1.76 -8.35
N LEU A 345 16.84 -3.07 -8.50
CA LEU A 345 18.11 -3.63 -8.98
C LEU A 345 18.44 -3.13 -10.39
N VAL A 346 17.43 -3.08 -11.28
CA VAL A 346 17.63 -2.58 -12.64
C VAL A 346 17.92 -1.08 -12.65
N SER A 347 17.33 -0.30 -11.75
CA SER A 347 17.68 1.11 -11.58
C SER A 347 19.14 1.29 -11.16
N ILE A 348 19.64 0.46 -10.26
CA ILE A 348 21.08 0.42 -9.91
C ILE A 348 21.93 0.01 -11.14
N LEU A 349 21.48 -0.99 -11.91
CA LEU A 349 22.15 -1.43 -13.13
C LEU A 349 22.27 -0.30 -14.17
N ILE A 350 21.20 0.46 -14.39
CA ILE A 350 21.17 1.61 -15.30
C ILE A 350 22.25 2.62 -14.93
N VAL A 351 22.38 2.95 -13.65
CA VAL A 351 23.41 3.90 -13.19
C VAL A 351 24.81 3.33 -13.41
N LEU A 352 25.03 2.04 -13.13
CA LEU A 352 26.33 1.39 -13.37
C LEU A 352 26.71 1.34 -14.85
N VAL A 353 25.75 1.06 -15.72
CA VAL A 353 25.90 1.11 -17.18
C VAL A 353 26.27 2.53 -17.62
N PHE A 354 25.56 3.53 -17.12
CA PHE A 354 25.86 4.93 -17.44
C PHE A 354 27.27 5.33 -17.02
N ILE A 355 27.68 4.99 -15.79
CA ILE A 355 29.05 5.20 -15.27
C ILE A 355 30.11 4.60 -16.19
N GLN A 356 29.89 3.38 -16.67
CA GLN A 356 30.88 2.67 -17.49
C GLN A 356 31.00 3.29 -18.89
N LEU A 357 29.86 3.62 -19.51
CA LEU A 357 29.84 4.20 -20.84
C LEU A 357 30.44 5.61 -20.87
N ILE A 358 30.10 6.46 -19.89
CA ILE A 358 30.52 7.88 -19.87
C ILE A 358 32.01 8.07 -19.57
N ASN A 359 32.57 7.18 -18.75
CA ASN A 359 33.99 7.25 -18.38
C ASN A 359 34.91 6.80 -19.51
N HIS A 360 34.44 5.95 -20.43
CA HIS A 360 35.25 5.46 -21.55
C HIS A 360 35.10 6.37 -22.78
N VAL A 361 36.23 6.78 -23.37
CA VAL A 361 36.29 7.83 -24.41
C VAL A 361 35.42 7.51 -25.63
N LYS A 362 35.47 6.28 -26.16
CA LYS A 362 34.75 5.92 -27.40
C LYS A 362 33.24 5.79 -27.19
N THR A 363 32.78 5.54 -25.97
CA THR A 363 31.37 5.30 -25.64
C THR A 363 30.73 6.46 -24.89
N ARG A 364 31.47 7.54 -24.65
CA ARG A 364 31.01 8.68 -23.86
C ARG A 364 29.74 9.30 -24.42
N ILE A 365 29.67 9.47 -25.74
CA ILE A 365 28.48 10.02 -26.41
C ILE A 365 27.27 9.09 -26.20
N LEU A 366 27.45 7.78 -26.38
CA LEU A 366 26.41 6.79 -26.11
C LEU A 366 25.94 6.85 -24.64
N GLY A 367 26.88 6.94 -23.70
CA GLY A 367 26.57 7.10 -22.29
C GLY A 367 25.78 8.38 -22.00
N ALA A 368 26.14 9.51 -22.61
CA ALA A 368 25.43 10.76 -22.47
C ALA A 368 24.00 10.68 -23.04
N ILE A 369 23.84 10.12 -24.25
CA ILE A 369 22.52 9.89 -24.86
C ILE A 369 21.66 8.99 -23.97
N PHE A 370 22.22 7.90 -23.47
CA PHE A 370 21.54 6.97 -22.57
C PHE A 370 21.09 7.66 -21.28
N GLY A 371 21.99 8.38 -20.61
CA GLY A 371 21.68 9.12 -19.39
C GLY A 371 20.60 10.21 -19.60
N ILE A 372 20.72 10.99 -20.68
CA ILE A 372 19.73 12.00 -21.05
C ILE A 372 18.37 11.33 -21.33
N SER A 373 18.36 10.21 -22.05
CA SER A 373 17.13 9.47 -22.36
C SER A 373 16.42 9.04 -21.08
N VAL A 374 17.14 8.45 -20.12
CA VAL A 374 16.56 8.06 -18.81
C VAL A 374 15.97 9.27 -18.08
N VAL A 375 16.69 10.40 -18.04
CA VAL A 375 16.19 11.63 -17.42
C VAL A 375 14.92 12.14 -18.12
N LEU A 376 14.89 12.15 -19.45
CA LEU A 376 13.73 12.58 -20.23
C LEU A 376 12.51 11.68 -19.98
N VAL A 377 12.69 10.36 -19.84
CA VAL A 377 11.59 9.44 -19.50
C VAL A 377 10.96 9.82 -18.15
N TYR A 378 11.78 10.12 -17.14
CA TYR A 378 11.28 10.48 -15.80
C TYR A 378 10.62 11.87 -15.78
N ILE A 379 11.14 12.83 -16.55
CA ILE A 379 10.52 14.14 -16.71
C ILE A 379 9.16 13.98 -17.41
N TYR A 380 9.10 13.21 -18.51
CA TYR A 380 7.87 12.96 -19.26
C TYR A 380 6.83 12.19 -18.43
N GLY A 381 7.27 11.18 -17.68
CA GLY A 381 6.43 10.35 -16.82
C GLY A 381 6.16 10.92 -15.43
N ASN A 382 6.46 12.20 -15.16
CA ASN A 382 6.34 12.79 -13.83
C ASN A 382 4.93 12.63 -13.22
N SER A 383 3.87 12.76 -14.03
CA SER A 383 2.48 12.57 -13.59
C SER A 383 2.17 11.15 -13.13
N ALA A 384 2.91 10.15 -13.61
CA ALA A 384 2.76 8.78 -13.16
C ALA A 384 3.58 8.48 -11.89
N ILE A 385 4.51 9.35 -11.49
CA ILE A 385 5.33 9.21 -10.28
C ILE A 385 4.73 9.99 -9.10
N PHE A 386 4.24 11.21 -9.33
CA PHE A 386 3.71 12.09 -8.29
C PHE A 386 2.17 12.11 -8.28
N GLU A 387 1.58 11.85 -7.12
CA GLU A 387 0.14 11.87 -6.88
C GLU A 387 -0.28 13.17 -6.15
N PHE A 388 -0.20 14.31 -6.85
CA PHE A 388 -0.48 15.62 -6.23
C PHE A 388 -1.96 15.89 -5.95
N ASN A 389 -2.87 15.38 -6.80
CA ASN A 389 -4.30 15.69 -6.71
C ASN A 389 -5.08 14.60 -5.98
N GLU A 390 -5.05 13.39 -6.51
CA GLU A 390 -5.75 12.22 -5.98
C GLU A 390 -4.82 11.01 -6.05
N SER A 391 -4.98 10.10 -5.09
CA SER A 391 -4.25 8.84 -5.16
C SER A 391 -4.81 7.97 -6.28
N LYS A 392 -3.96 7.32 -7.05
CA LYS A 392 -4.39 6.38 -8.10
C LYS A 392 -5.03 5.12 -7.53
N MET A 393 -4.67 4.77 -6.30
CA MET A 393 -5.27 3.70 -5.52
C MET A 393 -5.70 4.26 -4.17
N PRO A 394 -6.85 4.97 -4.11
CA PRO A 394 -7.37 5.48 -2.85
C PRO A 394 -7.78 4.29 -1.98
N ILE A 395 -6.99 4.01 -0.93
CA ILE A 395 -7.26 2.91 0.00
C ILE A 395 -8.42 3.28 0.94
N ARG A 396 -8.50 4.57 1.32
CA ARG A 396 -9.54 5.08 2.19
C ARG A 396 -10.84 5.21 1.39
N ASN A 397 -11.83 4.38 1.70
CA ASN A 397 -13.17 4.54 1.12
C ASN A 397 -13.96 5.64 1.82
N TYR A 398 -14.24 5.51 3.13
CA TYR A 398 -15.10 6.46 3.84
C TYR A 398 -14.77 6.66 5.33
N LEU A 399 -14.02 5.76 5.96
CA LEU A 399 -13.62 5.87 7.37
C LEU A 399 -12.15 6.26 7.48
N SER A 400 -11.84 7.24 8.33
CA SER A 400 -10.47 7.41 8.84
C SER A 400 -10.14 6.32 9.87
N PHE A 401 -8.86 6.15 10.21
CA PHE A 401 -8.49 5.21 11.28
C PHE A 401 -9.09 5.59 12.65
N LYS A 402 -9.23 6.89 12.94
CA LYS A 402 -9.92 7.35 14.15
C LYS A 402 -11.39 6.93 14.15
N ASP A 403 -12.07 7.04 13.02
CA ASP A 403 -13.46 6.56 12.90
C ASP A 403 -13.53 5.03 13.09
N GLN A 404 -12.59 4.27 12.52
CA GLN A 404 -12.49 2.82 12.71
C GLN A 404 -12.29 2.44 14.18
N ILE A 405 -11.44 3.17 14.93
CA ILE A 405 -11.30 3.01 16.38
C ILE A 405 -12.63 3.30 17.07
N CYS A 406 -13.29 4.40 16.73
CA CYS A 406 -14.54 4.80 17.37
C CYS A 406 -15.67 3.77 17.16
N LEU A 407 -15.76 3.20 15.96
CA LEU A 407 -16.74 2.19 15.56
C LEU A 407 -16.37 0.76 15.97
N SER A 408 -15.19 0.55 16.57
CA SER A 408 -14.73 -0.79 16.98
C SER A 408 -15.63 -1.43 18.05
N GLU A 409 -15.73 -2.74 18.06
CA GLU A 409 -16.51 -3.47 19.06
C GLU A 409 -15.60 -4.06 20.13
N GLN A 410 -16.01 -3.98 21.40
CA GLN A 410 -15.24 -4.62 22.47
C GLN A 410 -15.48 -6.13 22.43
N VAL A 411 -14.40 -6.90 22.41
CA VAL A 411 -14.39 -8.36 22.48
C VAL A 411 -13.45 -8.76 23.61
N SER A 412 -14.03 -9.18 24.74
CA SER A 412 -13.31 -9.46 25.98
C SER A 412 -12.52 -8.23 26.49
N SER A 413 -11.19 -8.31 26.57
CA SER A 413 -10.28 -7.23 26.98
C SER A 413 -9.69 -6.43 25.82
N SER A 414 -10.16 -6.67 24.59
CA SER A 414 -9.65 -6.04 23.37
C SER A 414 -10.77 -5.37 22.58
N TYR A 415 -10.39 -4.49 21.65
CA TYR A 415 -11.27 -3.93 20.64
C TYR A 415 -10.98 -4.55 19.27
N LYS A 416 -12.05 -4.91 18.58
CA LYS A 416 -12.06 -5.39 17.19
C LYS A 416 -12.21 -4.20 16.26
N ILE A 417 -11.11 -3.76 15.67
CA ILE A 417 -11.05 -2.63 14.74
C ILE A 417 -10.98 -3.19 13.32
N GLN A 418 -11.93 -2.77 12.49
CA GLN A 418 -11.98 -3.14 11.07
C GLN A 418 -11.05 -2.22 10.27
N ILE A 419 -10.21 -2.77 9.40
CA ILE A 419 -9.20 -2.03 8.62
C ILE A 419 -9.27 -2.37 7.12
N TYR A 420 -8.59 -1.59 6.28
CA TYR A 420 -8.59 -1.74 4.82
C TYR A 420 -7.63 -2.85 4.34
N PRO A 421 -7.69 -3.35 3.09
CA PRO A 421 -8.55 -2.93 1.96
C PRO A 421 -9.99 -3.43 2.01
N GLU A 422 -10.20 -4.66 2.48
CA GLU A 422 -11.50 -5.32 2.43
C GLU A 422 -12.13 -5.38 3.82
N LEU A 423 -13.17 -4.57 4.03
CA LEU A 423 -14.00 -4.59 5.22
C LEU A 423 -15.11 -5.63 5.00
N PRO A 424 -15.23 -6.72 5.80
CA PRO A 424 -14.69 -6.96 7.14
C PRO A 424 -13.49 -7.93 7.22
N ALA A 425 -12.85 -8.27 6.09
CA ALA A 425 -11.86 -9.33 6.03
C ALA A 425 -10.62 -9.03 6.90
N TRP A 426 -10.25 -7.74 7.03
CA TRP A 426 -9.07 -7.32 7.77
C TRP A 426 -9.41 -6.70 9.13
N VAL A 427 -8.90 -7.31 10.18
CA VAL A 427 -9.24 -6.97 11.57
C VAL A 427 -7.99 -6.84 12.44
N MET A 428 -7.96 -5.80 13.26
CA MET A 428 -7.02 -5.65 14.37
C MET A 428 -7.74 -5.94 15.68
N LEU A 429 -7.15 -6.80 16.50
CA LEU A 429 -7.57 -7.04 17.88
C LEU A 429 -6.57 -6.35 18.81
N ILE A 430 -6.96 -5.20 19.35
CA ILE A 430 -6.06 -4.33 20.13
C ILE A 430 -6.49 -4.32 21.60
N PRO A 431 -5.58 -4.55 22.56
CA PRO A 431 -5.89 -4.46 23.98
C PRO A 431 -6.52 -3.10 24.35
N ALA A 432 -7.53 -3.12 25.21
CA ALA A 432 -8.30 -1.93 25.57
C ALA A 432 -7.44 -0.77 26.11
N GLN A 433 -6.30 -1.07 26.75
CA GLN A 433 -5.37 -0.07 27.28
C GLN A 433 -4.74 0.85 26.22
N TYR A 434 -4.76 0.45 24.94
CA TYR A 434 -4.19 1.23 23.84
C TYR A 434 -5.24 2.01 23.04
N ILE A 435 -6.51 1.96 23.47
CA ILE A 435 -7.64 2.56 22.77
C ILE A 435 -8.32 3.58 23.67
N SER A 436 -8.40 4.81 23.18
CA SER A 436 -9.27 5.84 23.73
C SER A 436 -10.50 6.00 22.85
N LYS A 437 -11.68 6.07 23.48
CA LYS A 437 -12.94 6.44 22.81
C LYS A 437 -13.55 7.71 23.38
N VAL A 438 -12.78 8.49 24.15
CA VAL A 438 -13.26 9.70 24.82
C VAL A 438 -13.75 10.72 23.80
N ASP A 439 -12.99 10.91 22.71
CA ASP A 439 -13.28 11.91 21.66
C ASP A 439 -14.11 11.34 20.48
N CYS A 440 -14.79 10.21 20.68
CA CYS A 440 -15.54 9.57 19.61
C CYS A 440 -16.92 10.18 19.42
N LYS A 441 -17.15 10.78 18.24
CA LYS A 441 -18.46 11.32 17.84
C LYS A 441 -19.53 10.24 17.72
N PHE A 442 -19.14 9.06 17.25
CA PHE A 442 -20.02 7.90 17.11
C PHE A 442 -19.34 6.68 17.73
N ARG A 443 -20.11 5.82 18.42
CA ARG A 443 -19.58 4.62 19.08
C ARG A 443 -20.02 3.31 18.42
N SER A 444 -20.85 3.40 17.38
CA SER A 444 -21.32 2.23 16.63
C SER A 444 -21.68 2.63 15.19
N TYR A 445 -21.71 1.63 14.29
CA TYR A 445 -22.09 1.81 12.89
C TYR A 445 -23.52 2.34 12.74
N GLU A 446 -24.42 1.91 13.64
CA GLU A 446 -25.79 2.45 13.67
C GLU A 446 -25.79 3.93 14.02
N GLY A 447 -24.97 4.33 14.99
CA GLY A 447 -24.86 5.72 15.41
C GLY A 447 -24.29 6.63 14.30
N SER A 448 -23.44 6.10 13.42
CA SER A 448 -22.85 6.84 12.31
C SER A 448 -23.66 6.79 11.00
N GLY A 449 -24.70 5.95 10.93
CA GLY A 449 -25.47 5.73 9.70
C GLY A 449 -24.65 5.02 8.61
N LEU A 450 -23.66 4.24 9.02
CA LEU A 450 -22.83 3.46 8.10
C LEU A 450 -23.23 1.98 8.15
N PRO A 451 -23.18 1.27 7.03
CA PRO A 451 -23.34 -0.18 7.04
C PRO A 451 -22.22 -0.83 7.86
N ARG A 452 -22.54 -1.89 8.61
CA ARG A 452 -21.48 -2.68 9.24
C ARG A 452 -20.67 -3.38 8.14
N PRO A 453 -19.34 -3.48 8.28
CA PRO A 453 -18.52 -4.31 7.43
C PRO A 453 -19.06 -5.73 7.30
N GLY A 454 -19.33 -6.17 6.07
CA GLY A 454 -19.88 -7.50 5.78
C GLY A 454 -21.39 -7.55 5.58
N ASP A 455 -22.12 -6.50 5.98
CA ASP A 455 -23.53 -6.40 5.64
C ASP A 455 -23.67 -6.09 4.14
N GLU A 456 -24.30 -6.97 3.39
CA GLU A 456 -24.74 -6.65 2.02
C GLU A 456 -26.12 -6.03 2.05
N TYR A 457 -26.27 -4.94 1.29
CA TYR A 457 -27.55 -4.26 1.11
C TYR A 457 -27.94 -4.26 -0.36
N LYS A 458 -29.16 -4.72 -0.64
CA LYS A 458 -29.77 -4.63 -1.97
C LYS A 458 -30.69 -3.42 -2.02
N LYS A 459 -30.52 -2.61 -3.06
CA LYS A 459 -31.37 -1.44 -3.29
C LYS A 459 -32.58 -1.84 -4.12
N ILE A 460 -33.79 -1.65 -3.60
CA ILE A 460 -35.05 -2.03 -4.26
C ILE A 460 -36.04 -0.87 -4.13
N PRO A 461 -36.74 -0.44 -5.19
CA PRO A 461 -37.78 0.57 -5.05
C PRO A 461 -39.03 -0.05 -4.41
N THR A 462 -39.74 0.70 -3.58
CA THR A 462 -41.08 0.31 -3.13
C THR A 462 -42.03 0.13 -4.32
N ALA A 463 -43.18 -0.48 -4.07
CA ALA A 463 -44.31 -0.31 -4.98
C ALA A 463 -44.58 1.19 -5.22
N ALA A 464 -45.02 1.52 -6.43
CA ALA A 464 -45.38 2.88 -6.79
C ALA A 464 -46.55 3.38 -5.92
N LEU A 465 -46.56 4.67 -5.64
CA LEU A 465 -47.61 5.36 -4.89
C LEU A 465 -48.92 5.29 -5.70
N GLU A 466 -50.00 4.89 -5.04
CA GLU A 466 -51.34 4.81 -5.64
C GLU A 466 -52.36 5.47 -4.70
N LYS A 467 -53.54 5.83 -5.24
CA LYS A 467 -54.57 6.56 -4.48
C LYS A 467 -55.00 5.86 -3.18
N ASN A 468 -54.99 4.53 -3.15
CA ASN A 468 -55.42 3.72 -2.00
C ASN A 468 -54.27 2.96 -1.34
N LYS A 469 -53.02 3.27 -1.69
CA LYS A 469 -51.84 2.57 -1.20
C LYS A 469 -50.76 3.57 -0.79
N ASN A 470 -50.47 3.60 0.50
CA ASN A 470 -49.40 4.40 1.06
C ASN A 470 -48.03 3.75 0.82
N ILE A 471 -46.97 4.57 0.86
CA ILE A 471 -45.60 4.09 0.92
C ILE A 471 -45.12 4.26 2.37
N PRO A 472 -44.87 3.17 3.12
CA PRO A 472 -44.33 3.27 4.46
C PRO A 472 -42.89 3.79 4.43
N ILE A 473 -42.55 4.68 5.36
CA ILE A 473 -41.20 5.17 5.57
C ILE A 473 -40.59 4.40 6.74
N ASN A 474 -39.74 3.43 6.40
CA ASN A 474 -39.07 2.55 7.34
C ASN A 474 -37.80 3.24 7.87
N PHE A 475 -37.91 3.86 9.03
CA PHE A 475 -36.80 4.58 9.66
C PHE A 475 -35.69 3.65 10.16
N PHE A 476 -34.45 4.14 10.03
CA PHE A 476 -33.35 3.58 10.80
C PHE A 476 -33.40 4.06 12.26
N LYS A 477 -32.81 3.28 13.18
CA LYS A 477 -32.94 3.49 14.63
C LYS A 477 -32.61 4.92 15.08
N PHE A 478 -31.65 5.63 14.47
CA PHE A 478 -31.30 6.99 14.92
C PHE A 478 -32.46 8.00 14.83
N ALA A 479 -33.42 7.83 13.90
CA ALA A 479 -34.56 8.73 13.80
C ALA A 479 -35.52 8.59 15.00
N THR A 480 -35.46 7.44 15.69
CA THR A 480 -36.33 7.11 16.82
C THR A 480 -35.74 7.47 18.18
N TYR A 481 -34.52 8.03 18.24
CA TYR A 481 -33.93 8.49 19.50
C TYR A 481 -33.14 9.81 19.42
N LYS A 482 -32.91 10.37 18.22
CA LYS A 482 -32.31 11.71 18.05
C LYS A 482 -33.30 12.69 17.43
N PRO A 483 -33.44 13.91 17.96
CA PRO A 483 -34.29 14.93 17.35
C PRO A 483 -33.81 15.32 15.95
N LEU A 484 -34.72 15.26 14.99
CA LEU A 484 -34.52 15.60 13.59
C LEU A 484 -35.08 17.00 13.32
N SER A 485 -34.37 17.79 12.52
CA SER A 485 -34.84 19.07 11.97
C SER A 485 -35.12 19.00 10.47
N ARG A 486 -34.59 17.97 9.80
CA ARG A 486 -34.81 17.72 8.36
C ARG A 486 -34.68 16.23 8.03
N ILE A 487 -35.49 15.79 7.09
CA ILE A 487 -35.39 14.47 6.44
C ILE A 487 -35.28 14.67 4.94
N GLU A 488 -34.46 13.87 4.26
CA GLU A 488 -34.44 13.79 2.80
C GLU A 488 -34.77 12.37 2.36
N ILE A 489 -35.67 12.22 1.40
CA ILE A 489 -36.16 10.91 0.92
C ILE A 489 -35.71 10.72 -0.51
N MET A 490 -35.11 9.57 -0.82
CA MET A 490 -34.70 9.23 -2.18
C MET A 490 -35.87 8.63 -2.96
N PHE A 491 -36.32 9.34 -4.00
CA PHE A 491 -37.44 8.90 -4.83
C PHE A 491 -36.97 8.20 -6.11
N GLY A 492 -37.73 7.21 -6.55
CA GLY A 492 -37.68 6.65 -7.90
C GLY A 492 -38.91 7.11 -8.68
N THR A 493 -38.72 7.91 -9.71
CA THR A 493 -39.78 8.36 -10.61
C THR A 493 -39.82 7.58 -11.92
N ASN A 494 -38.88 6.65 -12.12
CA ASN A 494 -38.71 5.85 -13.34
C ASN A 494 -38.49 6.72 -14.58
N VAL A 495 -37.74 7.81 -14.41
CA VAL A 495 -37.42 8.81 -15.46
C VAL A 495 -38.69 9.47 -16.03
N ARG A 496 -39.73 9.65 -15.20
CA ARG A 496 -40.97 10.34 -15.57
C ARG A 496 -41.23 11.54 -14.67
N THR A 497 -41.89 12.55 -15.22
CA THR A 497 -42.53 13.61 -14.43
C THR A 497 -43.92 13.10 -14.02
N ASN A 498 -44.21 13.13 -12.72
CA ASN A 498 -45.48 12.65 -12.19
C ASN A 498 -46.31 13.86 -11.73
N PRO A 499 -47.49 14.13 -12.32
CA PRO A 499 -48.31 15.27 -11.93
C PRO A 499 -48.99 15.07 -10.58
N GLY A 500 -49.43 16.19 -9.99
CA GLY A 500 -50.21 16.21 -8.75
C GLY A 500 -49.38 16.20 -7.47
N ASP A 501 -50.08 16.05 -6.35
CA ASP A 501 -49.52 16.20 -5.01
C ASP A 501 -49.62 14.92 -4.19
N ALA A 502 -48.68 14.77 -3.27
CA ALA A 502 -48.68 13.78 -2.22
C ALA A 502 -48.48 14.46 -0.85
N GLN A 503 -48.69 13.70 0.22
CA GLN A 503 -48.49 14.17 1.58
C GLN A 503 -47.57 13.20 2.33
N LEU A 504 -46.50 13.75 2.91
CA LEU A 504 -45.65 13.06 3.87
C LEU A 504 -46.29 13.22 5.25
N ILE A 505 -46.66 12.10 5.87
CA ILE A 505 -47.22 12.03 7.21
C ILE A 505 -46.14 11.44 8.12
N LEU A 506 -45.72 12.20 9.12
CA LEU A 506 -44.72 11.77 10.10
C LEU A 506 -45.35 11.72 11.49
N LYS A 507 -45.16 10.62 12.21
CA LYS A 507 -45.61 10.47 13.60
C LYS A 507 -44.41 10.55 14.52
N ASN A 508 -44.41 11.54 15.39
CA ASN A 508 -43.35 11.70 16.38
C ASN A 508 -43.52 10.69 17.55
N SER A 509 -42.48 10.54 18.37
CA SER A 509 -42.47 9.64 19.54
C SER A 509 -43.55 9.98 20.57
N ASN A 510 -44.03 11.21 20.58
CA ASN A 510 -45.08 11.70 21.49
C ASN A 510 -46.50 11.51 20.91
N GLY A 511 -46.62 10.89 19.74
CA GLY A 511 -47.89 10.63 19.05
C GLY A 511 -48.43 11.80 18.22
N ARG A 512 -47.76 12.96 18.21
CA ARG A 512 -48.12 14.10 17.35
C ARG A 512 -47.81 13.76 15.89
N VAL A 513 -48.73 14.15 15.01
CA VAL A 513 -48.66 13.87 13.57
C VAL A 513 -48.39 15.15 12.83
N GLU A 514 -47.31 15.15 12.05
CA GLU A 514 -46.93 16.21 11.13
C GLU A 514 -47.33 15.82 9.71
N LYS A 515 -47.91 16.76 8.96
CA LYS A 515 -48.40 16.54 7.59
C LYS A 515 -47.81 17.58 6.66
N ILE A 516 -47.04 17.14 5.68
CA ILE A 516 -46.32 18.01 4.75
C ILE A 516 -46.75 17.67 3.33
N VAL A 517 -47.44 18.60 2.67
CA VAL A 517 -47.86 18.44 1.27
C VAL A 517 -46.72 18.82 0.34
N PHE A 518 -46.51 18.05 -0.72
CA PHE A 518 -45.49 18.33 -1.73
C PHE A 518 -45.92 17.87 -3.12
N SER A 519 -45.45 18.59 -4.13
CA SER A 519 -45.71 18.28 -5.54
C SER A 519 -44.76 17.18 -6.05
N LEU A 520 -45.33 16.22 -6.78
CA LEU A 520 -44.59 15.13 -7.42
C LEU A 520 -43.84 15.57 -8.68
N GLU A 521 -44.24 16.69 -9.29
CA GLU A 521 -43.63 17.22 -10.52
C GLU A 521 -42.19 17.69 -10.30
N ASN A 522 -41.87 18.09 -9.08
CA ASN A 522 -40.55 18.57 -8.67
C ASN A 522 -39.59 17.45 -8.24
N LEU A 523 -40.02 16.19 -8.28
CA LEU A 523 -39.16 15.06 -7.94
C LEU A 523 -38.25 14.69 -9.10
N GLN A 524 -36.96 14.52 -8.81
CA GLN A 524 -35.98 14.02 -9.75
C GLN A 524 -35.73 12.52 -9.49
N ASP A 525 -35.64 11.74 -10.57
CA ASP A 525 -35.41 10.30 -10.47
C ASP A 525 -34.06 10.02 -9.79
N ASN A 526 -34.04 9.11 -8.81
CA ASN A 526 -32.84 8.73 -8.06
C ASN A 526 -32.17 9.89 -7.30
N HIS A 527 -32.94 10.90 -6.90
CA HIS A 527 -32.43 12.01 -6.10
C HIS A 527 -33.14 12.12 -4.75
N TYR A 528 -32.45 12.71 -3.79
CA TYR A 528 -33.00 13.02 -2.47
C TYR A 528 -33.80 14.32 -2.53
N ARG A 529 -35.06 14.28 -2.11
CA ARG A 529 -35.88 15.47 -1.85
C ARG A 529 -35.89 15.76 -0.36
N PHE A 530 -35.48 16.97 0.02
CA PHE A 530 -35.48 17.40 1.42
C PHE A 530 -36.85 17.91 1.87
N PHE A 531 -37.15 17.69 3.15
CA PHE A 531 -38.32 18.15 3.87
C PHE A 531 -37.85 18.72 5.21
N ASP A 532 -38.08 20.02 5.43
CA ASP A 532 -37.90 20.61 6.76
C ASP A 532 -39.07 20.16 7.64
N ILE A 533 -38.75 19.70 8.85
CA ILE A 533 -39.72 19.11 9.77
C ILE A 533 -39.56 19.76 11.15
N PRO A 534 -40.63 19.88 11.95
CA PRO A 534 -40.48 20.38 13.32
C PRO A 534 -39.49 19.54 14.11
N ASP A 535 -38.71 20.19 14.96
CA ASP A 535 -37.72 19.53 15.80
C ASP A 535 -38.37 18.43 16.66
N GLY A 536 -37.95 17.18 16.49
CA GLY A 536 -38.55 16.07 17.21
C GLY A 536 -37.98 14.71 16.86
N VAL A 537 -38.29 13.71 17.68
CA VAL A 537 -37.94 12.30 17.45
C VAL A 537 -39.09 11.63 16.72
N TYR A 538 -38.82 10.94 15.61
CA TYR A 538 -39.85 10.39 14.73
C TYR A 538 -39.88 8.86 14.79
N ALA A 539 -41.07 8.30 15.03
CA ALA A 539 -41.25 6.86 15.22
C ALA A 539 -41.64 6.14 13.92
N SER A 540 -42.48 6.78 13.10
CA SER A 540 -42.94 6.23 11.82
C SER A 540 -43.27 7.34 10.84
N GLY A 541 -43.26 7.01 9.56
CA GLY A 541 -43.70 7.91 8.50
C GLY A 541 -44.37 7.14 7.38
N GLU A 542 -45.14 7.84 6.56
CA GLU A 542 -45.76 7.30 5.36
C GLU A 542 -45.97 8.41 4.34
N ILE A 543 -45.99 8.05 3.06
CA ILE A 543 -46.38 8.94 1.97
C ILE A 543 -47.74 8.48 1.46
N VAL A 544 -48.68 9.42 1.40
CA VAL A 544 -50.03 9.18 0.90
C VAL A 544 -50.28 10.03 -0.36
N SER A 545 -50.96 9.44 -1.34
CA SER A 545 -51.41 10.16 -2.54
C SER A 545 -52.53 11.13 -2.16
N LEU A 546 -52.43 12.39 -2.60
CA LEU A 546 -53.58 13.32 -2.59
C LEU A 546 -54.24 13.33 -3.98
N THR A 547 -53.48 13.78 -4.98
CA THR A 547 -53.90 13.84 -6.38
C THR A 547 -52.89 13.17 -7.33
N GLY A 548 -51.62 13.02 -6.90
CA GLY A 548 -50.55 12.42 -7.68
C GLY A 548 -50.23 10.97 -7.32
N GLN A 549 -49.67 10.23 -8.27
CA GLN A 549 -49.35 8.79 -8.16
C GLN A 549 -48.10 8.43 -8.97
N GLY A 550 -47.64 7.17 -8.91
CA GLY A 550 -46.63 6.62 -9.81
C GLY A 550 -45.17 6.74 -9.36
N VAL A 551 -44.91 7.34 -8.19
CA VAL A 551 -43.55 7.48 -7.63
C VAL A 551 -43.27 6.38 -6.60
N SER A 552 -42.02 5.93 -6.50
CA SER A 552 -41.57 4.98 -5.47
C SER A 552 -40.56 5.64 -4.54
N VAL A 553 -40.33 5.06 -3.37
CA VAL A 553 -39.19 5.38 -2.50
C VAL A 553 -38.16 4.27 -2.65
N TRP A 554 -36.87 4.61 -2.70
CA TRP A 554 -35.83 3.59 -2.67
C TRP A 554 -35.70 3.00 -1.27
N GLU A 555 -35.53 1.69 -1.19
CA GLU A 555 -35.27 0.96 0.05
C GLU A 555 -33.93 0.24 -0.02
N SER A 556 -33.32 0.10 1.15
CA SER A 556 -32.14 -0.70 1.42
C SER A 556 -32.57 -1.95 2.18
N HIS A 557 -32.33 -3.11 1.57
CA HIS A 557 -32.71 -4.43 2.07
C HIS A 557 -31.44 -5.16 2.49
N ASN A 558 -31.29 -5.49 3.78
CA ASN A 558 -30.14 -6.29 4.23
C ASN A 558 -30.41 -7.79 4.10
N GLN A 559 -29.37 -8.62 4.29
CA GLN A 559 -29.49 -10.08 4.23
C GLN A 559 -30.43 -10.68 5.31
N ASP A 560 -30.64 -9.99 6.44
CA ASP A 560 -31.57 -10.40 7.50
C ASP A 560 -33.05 -10.09 7.18
N GLY A 561 -33.35 -9.59 5.99
CA GLY A 561 -34.70 -9.20 5.58
C GLY A 561 -35.16 -7.86 6.18
N LYS A 562 -34.27 -7.09 6.80
CA LYS A 562 -34.57 -5.75 7.30
C LYS A 562 -34.66 -4.78 6.13
N VAL A 563 -35.81 -4.10 6.04
CA VAL A 563 -36.11 -3.11 5.02
C VAL A 563 -36.04 -1.71 5.62
N LEU A 564 -35.28 -0.82 4.98
CA LEU A 564 -35.10 0.56 5.42
C LEU A 564 -35.29 1.50 4.25
N SER A 565 -36.09 2.56 4.41
CA SER A 565 -36.20 3.57 3.35
C SER A 565 -34.90 4.35 3.22
N CYS A 566 -34.53 4.72 1.99
CA CYS A 566 -33.34 5.49 1.71
C CYS A 566 -33.53 6.95 2.06
N LEU A 567 -32.96 7.30 3.21
CA LEU A 567 -33.18 8.57 3.88
C LEU A 567 -31.85 9.22 4.25
N LYS A 568 -31.76 10.54 4.10
CA LYS A 568 -30.75 11.39 4.75
C LYS A 568 -31.41 12.15 5.89
N PHE A 569 -30.67 12.36 6.96
CA PHE A 569 -31.17 12.96 8.18
C PHE A 569 -30.30 14.13 8.56
N LYS A 570 -30.92 15.22 9.01
CA LYS A 570 -30.25 16.30 9.70
C LYS A 570 -30.82 16.40 11.11
N PHE A 571 -29.94 16.32 12.10
CA PHE A 571 -30.28 16.43 13.50
C PHE A 571 -30.28 17.89 13.95
N THR A 572 -30.97 18.18 15.05
CA THR A 572 -31.02 19.53 15.64
C THR A 572 -29.65 20.03 16.12
N ASP A 573 -28.74 19.12 16.45
CA ASP A 573 -27.34 19.40 16.83
C ASP A 573 -26.44 19.75 15.62
N GLY A 574 -27.00 19.83 14.41
CA GLY A 574 -26.28 20.08 13.16
C GLY A 574 -25.61 18.85 12.56
N GLY A 575 -25.67 17.69 13.22
CA GLY A 575 -25.20 16.42 12.69
C GLY A 575 -26.06 15.93 11.52
N SER A 576 -25.52 14.98 10.76
CA SER A 576 -26.25 14.28 9.71
C SER A 576 -26.00 12.77 9.76
N ALA A 577 -26.93 12.00 9.20
CA ALA A 577 -26.81 10.56 9.02
C ALA A 577 -27.48 10.13 7.70
N LEU A 578 -27.17 8.90 7.25
CA LEU A 578 -27.73 8.26 6.08
C LEU A 578 -28.21 6.86 6.46
N THR A 579 -29.28 6.38 5.81
CA THR A 579 -29.68 4.97 5.93
C THR A 579 -28.57 4.07 5.35
N PRO A 580 -28.08 3.05 6.10
CA PRO A 580 -27.11 2.08 5.58
C PRO A 580 -27.53 1.43 4.27
N GLY A 581 -26.58 1.28 3.33
CA GLY A 581 -26.82 0.69 2.01
C GLY A 581 -27.45 1.64 0.98
N CYS A 582 -27.77 2.88 1.36
CA CYS A 582 -28.29 3.88 0.44
C CYS A 582 -27.19 4.75 -0.19
N PRO A 583 -27.41 5.29 -1.40
CA PRO A 583 -26.46 6.18 -2.08
C PRO A 583 -26.19 7.47 -1.29
N ARG A 584 -24.95 7.96 -1.34
CA ARG A 584 -24.56 9.23 -0.71
C ARG A 584 -24.84 10.43 -1.59
#